data_AF-A0A661F562-F1
#
_entry.id   AF-A0A661F562-F1
#
_cell.length_a   1.000
_cell.length_b   1.000
_cell.length_c   1.000
_cell.angle_alpha   90.00
_cell.angle_beta   90.00
_cell.angle_gamma   90.00
#
_symmetry.space_group_name_H-M   'P 1'
#
loop_
_entity.id
_entity.type
_entity.pdbx_description
1 polymer ?
#
loop_
_entity_poly.entity_id
_entity_poly.type
_entity_poly.pdbx_seq_one_letter_code
_entity_poly.pdbx_strand_id
1 'polypeptide(L)'
;MNLDVEFPLDQSVIYLNHAAVAPWPKSTSEAVKQFADENCKTGAQNYLQWLKKERLLREQLRILINAPSIDDIALVKNTSEALSFVAYGLDWQPGDNIVSSNEEFPSNRVVWESLANQGVELRQANLASFSSPEEALFDLIDERTR
;
A
#
# COMPACT_ATOMS: atom_id res chain seq x y z
N MET A 1 8.89 24.56 -4.88
CA MET A 1 9.02 24.04 -3.50
C MET A 1 10.51 24.05 -3.17
N ASN A 2 10.90 24.55 -2.00
CA ASN A 2 12.31 24.50 -1.56
C ASN A 2 12.47 23.24 -0.68
N LEU A 3 13.24 22.26 -1.14
CA LEU A 3 13.38 20.97 -0.47
C LEU A 3 14.14 21.07 0.86
N ASP A 4 15.09 22.00 0.99
CA ASP A 4 15.85 22.21 2.23
C ASP A 4 14.94 22.72 3.36
N VAL A 5 13.87 23.43 3.01
CA VAL A 5 12.86 23.90 3.97
C VAL A 5 11.88 22.79 4.35
N GLU A 6 11.52 21.93 3.40
CA GLU A 6 10.58 20.83 3.62
C GLU A 6 11.22 19.65 4.34
N PHE A 7 12.52 19.44 4.23
CA PHE A 7 13.22 18.35 4.92
C PHE A 7 14.30 18.90 5.85
N PRO A 8 13.91 19.55 6.97
CA PRO A 8 14.83 20.20 7.89
C PRO A 8 15.48 19.19 8.87
N LEU A 9 16.10 18.13 8.34
CA LEU A 9 16.90 17.22 9.17
C LEU A 9 18.09 17.98 9.78
N ASP A 10 18.53 17.51 10.95
CA ASP A 10 19.76 18.00 11.56
C ASP A 10 20.94 17.79 10.59
N GLN A 11 21.81 18.80 10.45
CA GLN A 11 22.94 18.76 9.50
C GLN A 11 23.96 17.66 9.84
N SER A 12 23.96 17.13 11.06
CA SER A 12 24.77 15.98 11.46
C SER A 12 24.21 14.63 11.00
N VAL A 13 22.97 14.59 10.50
CA VAL A 13 22.30 13.35 10.09
C VAL A 13 22.52 13.07 8.61
N ILE A 14 23.18 11.95 8.31
CA ILE A 14 23.25 11.37 6.96
C ILE A 14 22.19 10.26 6.88
N TYR A 15 21.04 10.57 6.28
CA TYR A 15 19.91 9.64 6.23
C TYR A 15 19.95 8.75 4.99
N LEU A 16 20.30 7.47 5.15
CA LEU A 16 20.40 6.48 4.05
C LEU A 16 19.36 5.35 4.17
N ASN A 17 18.25 5.57 4.89
CA ASN A 17 17.25 4.53 5.17
C ASN A 17 15.85 4.83 4.55
N HIS A 18 15.83 5.53 3.41
CA HIS A 18 14.58 5.95 2.75
C HIS A 18 13.68 4.78 2.31
N ALA A 19 14.27 3.62 2.01
CA ALA A 19 13.53 2.43 1.60
C ALA A 19 12.69 1.81 2.74
N ALA A 20 13.07 2.02 4.01
CA ALA A 20 12.31 1.54 5.15
C ALA A 20 11.24 2.56 5.57
N VAL A 21 11.67 3.76 5.97
CA VAL A 21 10.79 4.88 6.34
C VAL A 21 11.48 6.16 5.91
N ALA A 22 10.80 7.05 5.18
CA ALA A 22 11.37 8.35 4.82
C ALA A 22 11.12 9.39 5.93
N PRO A 23 12.00 10.38 6.11
CA PRO A 23 11.69 11.56 6.91
C PRO A 23 10.47 12.27 6.31
N TRP A 24 9.62 12.82 7.17
CA TRP A 24 8.43 13.53 6.71
C TRP A 24 8.79 14.93 6.23
N PRO A 25 8.14 15.43 5.16
CA PRO A 25 8.12 16.86 4.88
C PRO A 25 7.58 17.65 6.08
N LYS A 26 8.11 18.85 6.28
CA LYS A 26 7.68 19.78 7.33
C LYS A 26 6.18 20.05 7.22
N SER A 27 5.68 20.27 6.01
CA SER A 27 4.25 20.46 5.74
C SER A 27 3.38 19.29 6.23
N THR A 28 3.84 18.04 6.11
CA THR A 28 3.15 16.86 6.65
C THR A 28 3.11 16.89 8.17
N SER A 29 4.24 17.18 8.83
CA SER A 29 4.30 17.29 10.30
C SER A 29 3.35 18.37 10.83
N GLU A 30 3.32 19.53 10.17
CA GLU A 30 2.46 20.66 10.55
C GLU A 30 0.97 20.33 10.39
N ALA A 31 0.58 19.68 9.29
CA ALA A 31 -0.81 19.28 9.05
C ALA A 31 -1.33 18.30 10.12
N VAL A 32 -0.51 17.32 10.52
CA VAL A 32 -0.87 16.35 11.56
C VAL A 32 -1.01 17.04 12.93
N LYS A 33 -0.06 17.92 13.29
CA LYS A 33 -0.13 18.71 14.55
C LYS A 33 -1.40 19.56 14.59
N GLN A 34 -1.70 20.26 13.50
CA GLN A 34 -2.90 21.09 13.41
C GLN A 34 -4.18 20.27 13.63
N PHE A 35 -4.29 19.11 12.98
CA PHE A 35 -5.44 18.22 13.15
C PHE A 35 -5.57 17.73 14.61
N ALA A 36 -4.46 17.33 15.23
CA ALA A 36 -4.45 16.88 16.62
C ALA A 36 -4.87 18.00 17.60
N ASP A 37 -4.31 19.20 17.43
CA ASP A 37 -4.65 20.38 18.24
C ASP A 37 -6.12 20.77 18.09
N GLU A 38 -6.65 20.74 16.87
CA GLU A 38 -8.05 21.03 16.58
C GLU A 38 -8.97 20.02 17.30
N ASN A 39 -8.72 18.73 17.12
CA ASN A 39 -9.53 17.68 17.75
C ASN A 39 -9.46 17.76 19.30
N CYS A 40 -8.31 18.14 19.87
CA CYS A 40 -8.17 18.35 21.31
C CYS A 40 -9.01 19.54 21.81
N LYS A 41 -9.06 20.64 21.06
CA LYS A 41 -9.75 21.88 21.47
C LYS A 41 -11.26 21.86 21.24
N THR A 42 -11.69 21.29 20.12
CA THR A 42 -13.09 21.37 19.67
C THR A 42 -13.79 20.03 19.56
N GLY A 43 -13.09 18.91 19.82
CA GLY A 43 -13.62 17.57 19.56
C GLY A 43 -14.07 17.41 18.11
N ALA A 44 -15.11 16.63 17.89
CA ALA A 44 -15.65 16.34 16.55
C ALA A 44 -16.51 17.46 15.93
N GLN A 45 -16.50 18.69 16.47
CA GLN A 45 -17.33 19.79 15.94
C GLN A 45 -17.08 20.07 14.45
N ASN A 46 -15.86 19.88 13.97
CA ASN A 46 -15.46 20.13 12.58
C ASN A 46 -15.47 18.87 11.71
N TYR A 47 -16.12 17.78 12.14
CA TYR A 47 -16.14 16.50 11.44
C TYR A 47 -16.50 16.61 9.95
N LEU A 48 -17.50 17.42 9.59
CA LEU A 48 -17.89 17.63 8.19
C LEU A 48 -16.79 18.28 7.34
N GLN A 49 -15.90 19.07 7.94
CA GLN A 49 -14.75 19.64 7.23
C GLN A 49 -13.65 18.58 7.04
N TRP A 50 -13.46 17.68 8.01
CA TRP A 50 -12.53 16.55 7.88
C TRP A 50 -12.95 15.61 6.75
N LEU A 51 -14.25 15.34 6.58
CA LEU A 51 -14.77 14.58 5.44
C LEU A 51 -14.47 15.24 4.09
N LYS A 52 -14.48 16.57 4.01
CA LYS A 52 -14.07 17.29 2.78
C LYS A 52 -12.58 17.13 2.51
N LYS A 53 -11.74 17.13 3.56
CA LYS A 53 -10.31 16.88 3.43
C LYS A 53 -10.04 15.46 2.93
N GLU A 54 -10.76 14.46 3.45
CA GLU A 54 -10.69 13.08 2.96
C GLU A 54 -11.08 12.97 1.49
N ARG A 55 -12.18 13.61 1.08
CA ARG A 55 -12.62 13.62 -0.33
C ARG A 55 -11.58 14.27 -1.24
N LEU A 56 -10.99 15.38 -0.82
CA LEU A 56 -9.90 16.03 -1.56
C LEU A 56 -8.69 15.11 -1.70
N LEU A 57 -8.32 14.39 -0.63
CA LEU A 57 -7.24 13.42 -0.67
C LEU A 57 -7.51 12.32 -1.71
N ARG A 58 -8.73 11.75 -1.74
CA ARG A 58 -9.11 10.74 -2.74
C ARG A 58 -9.02 11.28 -4.17
N GLU A 59 -9.44 12.52 -4.42
CA GLU A 59 -9.29 13.15 -5.74
C GLU A 59 -7.81 13.33 -6.14
N GLN A 60 -6.97 13.77 -5.20
CA GLN A 60 -5.53 13.90 -5.44
C GLN A 60 -4.87 12.55 -5.74
N LEU A 61 -5.24 11.50 -5.00
CA LEU A 61 -4.75 10.15 -5.24
C LEU A 61 -5.22 9.60 -6.59
N ARG A 62 -6.50 9.82 -6.94
CA ARG A 62 -7.05 9.45 -8.25
C ARG A 62 -6.21 10.03 -9.38
N ILE A 63 -5.85 11.31 -9.29
CA ILE A 63 -4.97 11.97 -10.27
C ILE A 63 -3.56 11.37 -10.24
N LEU A 64 -2.98 11.17 -9.05
CA LEU A 64 -1.62 10.68 -8.87
C LEU A 64 -1.39 9.30 -9.51
N ILE A 65 -2.33 8.38 -9.34
CA ILE A 65 -2.23 7.01 -9.88
C ILE A 65 -3.05 6.81 -11.16
N ASN A 66 -3.61 7.89 -11.72
CA ASN A 66 -4.48 7.86 -12.91
C ASN A 66 -5.65 6.86 -12.78
N ALA A 67 -6.29 6.82 -11.61
CA ALA A 67 -7.47 5.97 -11.40
C ALA A 67 -8.71 6.52 -12.12
N PRO A 68 -9.65 5.66 -12.57
CA PRO A 68 -10.86 6.09 -13.25
C PRO A 68 -11.79 6.95 -12.38
N SER A 69 -12.01 6.55 -11.11
CA SER A 69 -12.87 7.25 -10.16
C SER A 69 -12.22 7.40 -8.77
N ILE A 70 -12.72 8.34 -7.98
CA ILE A 70 -12.41 8.40 -6.54
C ILE A 70 -12.99 7.21 -5.77
N ASP A 71 -14.03 6.58 -6.32
CA ASP A 71 -14.68 5.40 -5.73
C ASP A 71 -13.80 4.14 -5.87
N ASP A 72 -12.79 4.18 -6.76
CA ASP A 72 -11.80 3.11 -6.92
C ASP A 72 -10.62 3.24 -5.92
N ILE A 73 -10.64 4.27 -5.06
CA ILE A 73 -9.60 4.50 -4.05
C ILE A 73 -10.14 4.07 -2.70
N ALA A 74 -9.42 3.18 -2.01
CA ALA A 74 -9.64 2.88 -0.59
C ALA A 74 -8.49 3.49 0.24
N LEU A 75 -8.82 4.20 1.32
CA LEU A 75 -7.84 4.71 2.28
C LEU A 75 -7.69 3.69 3.41
N VAL A 76 -6.52 3.08 3.51
CA VAL A 76 -6.17 2.07 4.52
C VAL A 76 -4.87 2.44 5.21
N LYS A 77 -4.57 1.81 6.34
CA LYS A 77 -3.45 2.17 7.21
C LYS A 77 -2.08 1.99 6.54
N ASN A 78 -1.92 0.94 5.75
CA ASN A 78 -0.66 0.57 5.10
C ASN A 78 -0.87 -0.50 4.01
N THR A 79 0.18 -0.81 3.25
CA THR A 79 0.18 -1.83 2.19
C THR A 79 -0.17 -3.23 2.69
N SER A 80 0.29 -3.64 3.88
CA SER A 80 0.00 -4.98 4.42
C SER A 80 -1.48 -5.18 4.73
N GLU A 81 -2.15 -4.15 5.26
CA GLU A 81 -3.59 -4.15 5.48
C GLU A 81 -4.35 -4.14 4.15
N ALA A 82 -3.91 -3.34 3.17
CA ALA A 82 -4.50 -3.32 1.83
C ALA A 82 -4.51 -4.71 1.18
N LEU A 83 -3.37 -5.40 1.22
CA LEU A 83 -3.22 -6.75 0.67
C LEU A 83 -4.09 -7.76 1.41
N SER A 84 -4.26 -7.60 2.72
CA SER A 84 -5.17 -8.44 3.51
C SER A 84 -6.64 -8.23 3.11
N PHE A 85 -7.05 -6.99 2.82
CA PHE A 85 -8.41 -6.71 2.35
C PHE A 85 -8.67 -7.36 0.99
N VAL A 86 -7.69 -7.34 0.08
CA VAL A 86 -7.81 -8.03 -1.21
C VAL A 86 -7.86 -9.54 -0.99
N ALA A 87 -6.86 -10.10 -0.30
CA ALA A 87 -6.75 -11.53 -0.09
C ALA A 87 -7.98 -12.14 0.59
N TYR A 88 -8.56 -11.48 1.59
CA TYR A 88 -9.74 -12.02 2.29
C TYR A 88 -11.08 -11.45 1.80
N GLY A 89 -11.05 -10.57 0.80
CA GLY A 89 -12.25 -10.02 0.16
C GLY A 89 -12.69 -10.81 -1.08
N LEU A 90 -11.84 -11.69 -1.61
CA LEU A 90 -12.13 -12.53 -2.77
C LEU A 90 -12.78 -13.86 -2.34
N ASP A 91 -13.66 -14.39 -3.19
CA ASP A 91 -14.37 -15.65 -2.98
C ASP A 91 -13.56 -16.85 -3.51
N TRP A 92 -12.55 -17.24 -2.73
CA TRP A 92 -11.65 -18.34 -3.06
C TRP A 92 -12.36 -19.68 -3.09
N GLN A 93 -12.01 -20.51 -4.07
CA GLN A 93 -12.45 -21.91 -4.12
C GLN A 93 -11.26 -22.85 -3.87
N PRO A 94 -11.46 -23.97 -3.15
CA PRO A 94 -10.42 -24.99 -3.04
C PRO A 94 -9.91 -25.42 -4.42
N GLY A 95 -8.59 -25.46 -4.57
CA GLY A 95 -7.90 -25.73 -5.84
C GLY A 95 -7.61 -24.48 -6.68
N ASP A 96 -7.99 -23.27 -6.24
CA ASP A 96 -7.49 -22.03 -6.84
C ASP A 96 -6.00 -21.84 -6.52
N ASN A 97 -5.28 -21.13 -7.39
CA ASN A 97 -3.90 -20.75 -7.14
C ASN A 97 -3.62 -19.28 -7.43
N ILE A 98 -2.55 -18.78 -6.82
CA ILE A 98 -2.01 -17.43 -6.98
C ILE A 98 -0.58 -17.58 -7.47
N VAL A 99 -0.21 -16.80 -8.49
CA VAL A 99 1.16 -16.73 -8.99
C VAL A 99 1.83 -15.46 -8.50
N SER A 100 3.02 -15.58 -7.93
CA SER A 100 3.85 -14.46 -7.48
C SER A 100 5.34 -14.78 -7.68
N SER A 101 6.24 -13.90 -7.24
CA SER A 101 7.68 -14.11 -7.29
C SER A 101 8.24 -14.57 -5.94
N ASN A 102 9.36 -15.29 -5.96
CA ASN A 102 10.12 -15.61 -4.74
C ASN A 102 10.94 -14.42 -4.19
N GLU A 103 10.83 -13.23 -4.82
CA GLU A 103 11.51 -11.99 -4.41
C GLU A 103 10.58 -11.02 -3.67
N GLU A 104 9.30 -11.37 -3.48
CA GLU A 104 8.32 -10.52 -2.81
C GLU A 104 8.70 -10.18 -1.36
N PHE A 105 8.39 -8.94 -0.97
CA PHE A 105 8.49 -8.54 0.42
C PHE A 105 7.50 -9.36 1.27
N PRO A 106 7.83 -9.75 2.52
CA PRO A 106 6.99 -10.66 3.31
C PRO A 106 5.51 -10.25 3.43
N SER A 107 5.19 -8.95 3.47
CA SER A 107 3.79 -8.50 3.53
C SER A 107 2.97 -8.87 2.29
N ASN A 108 3.62 -9.02 1.13
CA ASN A 108 2.99 -9.45 -0.12
C ASN A 108 3.21 -10.94 -0.42
N ARG A 109 3.71 -11.73 0.54
CA ARG A 109 3.86 -13.19 0.44
C ARG A 109 3.01 -13.92 1.49
N VAL A 110 3.21 -13.58 2.76
CA VAL A 110 2.61 -14.30 3.91
C VAL A 110 1.09 -14.26 3.88
N VAL A 111 0.50 -13.17 3.39
CA VAL A 111 -0.96 -13.03 3.27
C VAL A 111 -1.55 -14.08 2.31
N TRP A 112 -0.87 -14.37 1.20
CA TRP A 112 -1.33 -15.36 0.24
C TRP A 112 -1.08 -16.79 0.75
N GLU A 113 0.07 -17.03 1.39
CA GLU A 113 0.36 -18.32 2.06
C GLU A 113 -0.71 -18.68 3.10
N SER A 114 -1.25 -17.68 3.79
CA SER A 114 -2.28 -17.88 4.81
C SER A 114 -3.61 -18.44 4.26
N LEU A 115 -3.84 -18.34 2.94
CA LEU A 115 -5.01 -18.89 2.26
C LEU A 115 -4.92 -20.41 2.05
N ALA A 116 -3.79 -21.06 2.37
CA ALA A 116 -3.65 -22.51 2.29
C ALA A 116 -4.72 -23.27 3.10
N ASN A 117 -5.18 -22.70 4.22
CA ASN A 117 -6.28 -23.27 5.02
C ASN A 117 -7.64 -23.25 4.31
N GLN A 118 -7.78 -22.49 3.23
CA GLN A 118 -8.95 -22.44 2.35
C GLN A 118 -8.75 -23.29 1.09
N GLY A 119 -7.63 -24.01 0.98
CA GLY A 119 -7.30 -24.83 -0.18
C GLY A 119 -6.75 -24.04 -1.37
N VAL A 120 -6.23 -22.83 -1.15
CA VAL A 120 -5.57 -22.01 -2.18
C VAL A 120 -4.07 -22.20 -2.14
N GLU A 121 -3.45 -22.39 -3.30
CA GLU A 121 -1.99 -22.55 -3.43
C GLU A 121 -1.30 -21.23 -3.83
N LEU A 122 -0.21 -20.87 -3.14
CA LEU A 122 0.70 -19.83 -3.62
C LEU A 122 1.86 -20.46 -4.40
N ARG A 123 1.95 -20.17 -5.70
CA ARG A 123 3.05 -20.59 -6.58
C ARG A 123 4.03 -19.43 -6.75
N GLN A 124 5.31 -19.69 -6.48
CA GLN A 124 6.35 -18.66 -6.51
C GLN A 124 7.34 -18.93 -7.64
N ALA A 125 7.39 -18.02 -8.61
CA ALA A 125 8.35 -18.06 -9.70
C ALA A 125 9.75 -17.73 -9.20
N ASN A 126 10.73 -18.51 -9.65
CA ASN A 126 12.13 -18.10 -9.59
C ASN A 126 12.43 -17.26 -10.83
N LEU A 127 12.54 -15.94 -10.68
CA LEU A 127 12.66 -15.01 -11.82
C LEU A 127 13.93 -15.22 -12.65
N ALA A 128 14.91 -15.94 -12.12
CA ALA A 128 16.16 -16.28 -12.81
C ALA A 128 16.13 -17.63 -13.54
N SER A 129 15.04 -18.41 -13.47
CA SER A 129 15.01 -19.76 -14.07
C SER A 129 14.78 -19.78 -15.58
N PHE A 130 14.35 -18.67 -16.16
CA PHE A 130 14.05 -18.53 -17.59
C PHE A 130 14.87 -17.40 -18.23
N SER A 131 14.69 -17.23 -19.54
CA SER A 131 15.35 -16.15 -20.28
C SER A 131 14.76 -14.78 -19.92
N SER A 132 13.51 -14.75 -19.48
CA SER A 132 12.84 -13.56 -18.95
C SER A 132 12.08 -13.87 -17.64
N PRO A 133 12.00 -12.91 -16.70
CA PRO A 133 11.16 -13.03 -15.50
C PRO A 133 9.68 -13.29 -15.81
N GLU A 134 9.17 -12.73 -16.91
CA GLU A 134 7.80 -12.91 -17.34
C GLU A 134 7.50 -14.36 -17.72
N GLU A 135 8.42 -15.03 -18.43
CA GLU A 135 8.31 -16.47 -18.72
C GLU A 135 8.21 -17.30 -17.43
N ALA A 136 9.01 -16.95 -16.42
CA ALA A 136 8.99 -17.66 -15.14
C ALA A 136 7.63 -17.54 -14.42
N LEU A 137 6.96 -16.40 -14.56
CA LEU A 137 5.62 -16.19 -14.02
C LEU A 137 4.57 -16.94 -14.85
N PHE A 138 4.61 -16.80 -16.18
CA PHE A 138 3.62 -17.41 -17.07
C PHE A 138 3.64 -18.94 -17.04
N ASP A 139 4.79 -19.56 -16.80
CA ASP A 139 4.93 -21.02 -16.65
C ASP A 139 4.13 -21.59 -15.48
N LEU A 140 3.79 -20.76 -14.48
CA LEU A 140 3.03 -21.16 -13.30
C LEU A 140 1.52 -20.92 -13.41
N ILE A 141 1.07 -20.22 -14.47
CA ILE A 141 -0.34 -19.88 -14.68
C ILE A 141 -1.08 -21.07 -15.32
N ASP A 142 -2.27 -21.37 -14.79
CA ASP A 142 -3.19 -22.36 -15.35
C ASP A 142 -4.65 -21.87 -15.30
N GLU A 143 -5.60 -22.73 -15.64
CA GLU A 143 -7.04 -22.41 -15.63
C GLU A 143 -7.63 -22.16 -14.23
N ARG A 144 -6.86 -22.44 -13.18
CA ARG A 144 -7.22 -22.26 -11.77
C ARG A 144 -6.55 -21.03 -11.14
N THR A 145 -5.67 -20.33 -11.88
CA THR A 145 -5.05 -19.09 -11.42
C THR A 145 -6.10 -17.98 -11.33
N ARG A 146 -6.11 -17.25 -10.22
CA ARG A 146 -7.00 -16.11 -9.95
C ARG A 146 -6.23 -14.81 -9.83
#